data_AF-A0A1G7CV62-F1
#
_entry.id   AF-A0A1G7CV62-F1
#
_cell.length_a   1.000
_cell.length_b   1.000
_cell.length_c   1.000
_cell.angle_alpha   90.00
_cell.angle_beta   90.00
_cell.angle_gamma   90.00
#
_symmetry.space_group_name_H-M   'P 1'
#
loop_
_entity.id
_entity.type
_entity.pdbx_description
1 polymer ?
#
loop_
_entity_poly.entity_id
_entity_poly.type
_entity_poly.pdbx_seq_one_letter_code
_entity_poly.pdbx_strand_id
1 'polypeptide(L)' 'MTMVESILLCLLVTLVITTFVGWRAGNERRDVNLLAGLAALCGVGAATALAV' A
#
# COMPACT_ATOMS: atom_id res chain seq x y z
N MET A 1 -15.14 10.94 -4.11
CA MET A 1 -14.26 10.10 -4.96
C MET A 1 -13.95 10.83 -6.26
N THR A 2 -13.02 11.76 -6.17
CA THR A 2 -12.31 12.36 -7.29
C THR A 2 -11.41 11.31 -7.96
N MET A 3 -10.94 11.61 -9.17
CA MET A 3 -9.99 10.74 -9.89
C MET A 3 -8.74 10.45 -9.03
N VAL A 4 -8.26 11.44 -8.27
CA VAL A 4 -7.06 11.31 -7.42
C VAL A 4 -7.31 10.36 -6.25
N GLU A 5 -8.47 10.45 -5.60
CA GLU A 5 -8.86 9.52 -4.51
C GLU A 5 -8.91 8.07 -5.01
N SER A 6 -9.49 7.84 -6.18
CA SER A 6 -9.58 6.50 -6.78
C SER A 6 -8.20 5.93 -7.13
N ILE A 7 -7.30 6.76 -7.69
CA ILE A 7 -5.92 6.35 -8.00
C ILE A 7 -5.17 5.98 -6.72
N LEU A 8 -5.28 6.80 -5.67
CA LEU A 8 -4.66 6.53 -4.37
C LEU A 8 -5.13 5.19 -3.77
N LEU A 9 -6.44 4.93 -3.82
CA LEU A 9 -6.99 3.66 -3.35
C LEU A 9 -6.52 2.47 -4.19
N CYS A 10 -6.49 2.58 -5.52
CA CYS A 10 -5.97 1.53 -6.38
C CYS A 10 -4.50 1.23 -6.10
N LEU A 11 -3.67 2.27 -5.92
CA LEU A 11 -2.26 2.11 -5.58
C LEU A 11 -2.08 1.41 -4.24
N LEU A 12 -2.83 1.83 -3.22
CA LEU A 12 -2.78 1.25 -1.88
C LEU A 12 -3.19 -0.23 -1.92
N VAL A 13 -4.31 -0.56 -2.58
CA VAL A 13 -4.76 -1.95 -2.74
C VAL A 13 -3.71 -2.79 -3.45
N THR A 14 -3.15 -2.29 -4.56
CA THR A 14 -2.11 -3.00 -5.31
C THR A 14 -0.88 -3.24 -4.44
N LEU A 15 -0.48 -2.26 -3.65
CA LEU A 15 0.68 -2.36 -2.75
C LEU A 15 0.46 -3.40 -1.65
N VAL A 16 -0.73 -3.45 -1.06
CA VAL A 16 -1.12 -4.48 -0.07
C VAL A 16 -1.11 -5.87 -0.69
N ILE A 17 -1.69 -6.04 -1.88
CA ILE A 17 -1.70 -7.33 -2.60
C ILE A 17 -0.28 -7.79 -2.90
N THR A 18 0.56 -6.89 -3.43
CA THR A 18 1.95 -7.20 -3.76
C THR A 18 2.75 -7.61 -2.51
N THR A 19 2.53 -6.92 -1.39
CA THR A 19 3.14 -7.26 -0.09
C THR A 19 2.72 -8.65 0.38
N PHE A 20 1.42 -8.96 0.30
CA PHE A 20 0.88 -10.26 0.69
C PHE A 20 1.38 -11.40 -0.20
N VAL A 21 1.44 -11.18 -1.52
CA VAL A 21 1.98 -12.15 -2.48
C VAL A 21 3.47 -12.38 -2.22
N GLY A 22 4.26 -11.32 -1.98
CA GLY A 22 5.68 -11.44 -1.62
C GLY A 22 5.90 -12.20 -0.32
N TRP A 23 5.05 -11.97 0.68
CA TRP A 23 5.06 -12.75 1.92
C TRP A 23 4.73 -14.23 1.68
N ARG A 24 3.69 -14.52 0.89
CA ARG A 24 3.28 -15.89 0.56
C ARG A 24 4.31 -16.63 -0.30
N ALA A 25 5.03 -15.93 -1.17
CA ALA A 25 6.08 -16.49 -2.01
C ALA A 25 7.34 -16.89 -1.23
N GLY A 26 7.40 -16.58 0.08
CA GLY A 26 8.57 -16.87 0.91
C GLY A 26 9.73 -15.91 0.66
N ASN A 27 9.45 -14.69 0.16
CA ASN A 27 10.47 -13.68 -0.05
C ASN A 27 11.14 -13.29 1.27
N GLU A 28 12.33 -12.68 1.19
CA GLU A 28 13.05 -12.24 2.38
C GLU A 28 12.17 -11.35 3.26
N ARG A 29 12.13 -11.63 4.58
CA ARG A 29 11.31 -10.88 5.53
C ARG A 29 11.62 -9.39 5.50
N ARG A 30 12.85 -9.01 5.12
CA ARG A 30 13.29 -7.62 5.00
C ARG A 30 12.56 -6.89 3.87
N ASP A 31 12.46 -7.50 2.69
CA ASP A 31 11.72 -6.96 1.55
C ASP A 31 10.23 -6.85 1.84
N VAL A 32 9.64 -7.89 2.43
CA VAL A 32 8.23 -7.87 2.83
C VAL A 32 7.95 -6.75 3.84
N ASN A 33 8.85 -6.53 4.79
CA ASN A 33 8.70 -5.48 5.80
C ASN A 33 8.91 -4.07 5.21
N LEU A 34 9.77 -3.91 4.21
CA LEU A 34 9.92 -2.67 3.45
C LEU A 34 8.64 -2.37 2.65
N LEU A 35 8.09 -3.36 1.95
CA LEU A 35 6.81 -3.22 1.24
C LEU A 35 5.65 -2.90 2.19
N ALA A 36 5.59 -3.57 3.34
CA ALA A 36 4.59 -3.28 4.37
C ALA A 36 4.73 -1.85 4.93
N GLY A 37 5.96 -1.38 5.15
CA GLY A 37 6.24 -0.01 5.57
C GLY A 37 5.80 1.03 4.53
N LEU A 38 6.06 0.75 3.25
CA LEU A 38 5.58 1.58 2.13
C LEU A 38 4.05 1.59 2.06
N ALA A 39 3.41 0.44 2.27
CA ALA A 39 1.94 0.33 2.30
C ALA A 39 1.34 1.15 3.44
N ALA A 40 1.96 1.13 4.63
CA ALA A 40 1.54 1.93 5.77
C ALA A 40 1.70 3.44 5.50
N LEU A 41 2.85 3.87 4.97
CA LEU A 41 3.09 5.27 4.60
C LEU A 41 2.10 5.76 3.54
N CYS A 42 1.84 4.93 2.51
CA CYS A 42 0.87 5.22 1.47
C CYS A 42 -0.55 5.30 2.04
N GLY A 43 -0.90 4.43 2.99
CA GLY A 43 -2.17 4.45 3.70
C GLY A 43 -2.37 5.70 4.55
N VAL A 44 -1.33 6.17 5.23
CA VAL A 44 -1.37 7.45 5.96
C VAL A 44 -1.58 8.61 4.98
N GLY A 45 -0.83 8.66 3.88
CA GLY A 45 -1.00 9.68 2.85
C GLY A 45 -2.41 9.69 2.25
N ALA A 46 -2.95 8.52 1.91
CA ALA A 46 -4.32 8.38 1.43
C ALA A 46 -5.34 8.86 2.47
N ALA A 47 -5.21 8.46 3.74
CA ALA A 47 -6.10 8.91 4.80
C ALA A 47 -6.05 10.44 4.99
N THR A 48 -4.88 11.06 4.91
CA THR A 48 -4.75 12.52 4.99
C THR A 48 -5.38 13.23 3.78
N ALA A 49 -5.26 12.66 2.58
CA ALA A 49 -5.84 13.21 1.37
C ALA A 49 -7.37 13.04 1.31
N LEU A 50 -7.89 11.99 1.93
CA LEU A 50 -9.33 11.68 2.04
C LEU A 50 -10.01 12.42 3.20
N ALA A 51 -9.23 12.95 4.15
CA ALA A 51 -9.73 13.69 5.31
C ALA A 51 -9.87 15.20 5.08
N VAL A 52 -9.52 15.68 3.88
CA VAL A 52 -9.70 17.06 3.38
C VAL A 52 -10.95 17.12 2.52
#